data_AF-A0A812KYB4-F1
#
_entry.id   AF-A0A812KYB4-F1
#
_cell.length_a   1.000
_cell.length_b   1.000
_cell.length_c   1.000
_cell.angle_alpha   90.00
_cell.angle_beta   90.00
_cell.angle_gamma   90.00
#
_symmetry.space_group_name_H-M   'P 1'
#
loop_
_entity.id
_entity.type
_entity.pdbx_description
1 polymer ?
#
loop_
_entity_poly.entity_id
_entity_poly.type
_entity_poly.pdbx_seq_one_letter_code
_entity_poly.pdbx_strand_id
1 'polypeptide(L)'
;MGLIEKYINRSDVSVTNRVPPTCAARCARGGKTTFLLKLGERLAEAEYLPIFVSFNGESPVKRRDNELADEWLYRTIAYALLPANSSLRQDVADEFGNKTCQKSTLQSYFECQKNVVLLVDELNQLLLRGPTQEEKNAEQDAARFMKNVFLGSEGAYMVFTSHIQSTGLDLTQCMEGDSVRGLEITGLPFADELGELQNMSSAFSGLTHMKAAYYSRVPALLWSSHDDGSLLSQKFSQIREDPQQHLAAFLREVFAGTLMREMEAFRQLTDGSQKDRPIWIPCFMSHFLIQCSSACPACGVLGRWLQGMQAAEEKDGKAWEKIIAVAFGLRYIWQQMGGEEHGWLHGHEGAAIQCLDANPAAKTVEQAMQQLPQPLQYPTLQLVLPSHAQFEAVDLFAVRRKADSADLVMVAQQKEGSASVNHPRPQTAKHAYWMRGSSTQNAKTKDGWILPSQSEIEKFLGHSLAAAAPATWRDPVDKQQRLAARTALL
;
A
#
# COMPACT_ATOMS: atom_id res chain seq x y z
N MET A 1 -12.00 -0.14 -20.93
CA MET A 1 -11.32 -1.27 -21.59
C MET A 1 -10.54 -1.99 -20.51
N GLY A 2 -10.89 -3.24 -20.23
CA GLY A 2 -10.21 -4.03 -19.20
C GLY A 2 -8.74 -4.24 -19.56
N LEU A 3 -7.88 -4.38 -18.55
CA LEU A 3 -6.45 -4.63 -18.78
C LEU A 3 -6.21 -5.87 -19.66
N ILE A 4 -7.12 -6.85 -19.61
CA ILE A 4 -7.13 -8.08 -20.41
C ILE A 4 -7.50 -7.79 -21.87
N GLU A 5 -8.54 -7.00 -22.12
CA GLU A 5 -8.96 -6.58 -23.47
C GLU A 5 -7.85 -5.82 -24.20
N LYS A 6 -7.00 -5.11 -23.45
CA LYS A 6 -5.85 -4.40 -24.01
C LYS A 6 -4.82 -5.33 -24.64
N TYR A 7 -4.62 -6.54 -24.10
CA TYR A 7 -3.69 -7.52 -24.69
C TYR A 7 -4.32 -8.28 -25.85
N ILE A 8 -5.62 -8.59 -25.75
CA ILE A 8 -6.35 -9.37 -26.75
C ILE A 8 -6.62 -8.53 -28.03
N ASN A 9 -6.87 -7.22 -27.90
CA ASN A 9 -7.32 -6.38 -29.03
C ASN A 9 -6.20 -5.60 -29.75
N ARG A 10 -4.93 -5.73 -29.35
CA ARG A 10 -3.83 -5.02 -30.02
C ARG A 10 -3.16 -5.92 -31.05
N SER A 11 -3.13 -5.47 -32.32
CA SER A 11 -2.51 -6.20 -33.42
C SER A 11 -0.99 -5.95 -33.49
N ASP A 12 -0.19 -7.00 -33.50
CA ASP A 12 1.29 -6.93 -33.59
C ASP A 12 1.81 -6.82 -35.04
N VAL A 13 0.94 -6.50 -36.00
CA VAL A 13 1.18 -6.61 -37.45
C VAL A 13 2.23 -5.62 -37.97
N SER A 14 2.64 -4.61 -37.18
CA SER A 14 3.75 -3.71 -37.54
C SER A 14 4.72 -3.51 -36.38
N VAL A 15 6.02 -3.44 -36.71
CA VAL A 15 7.12 -3.21 -35.76
C VAL A 15 6.91 -1.94 -34.91
N THR A 16 6.16 -0.97 -35.44
CA THR A 16 5.85 0.31 -34.80
C THR A 16 4.67 0.27 -33.82
N ASN A 17 3.87 -0.80 -33.78
CA ASN A 17 2.65 -0.88 -32.98
C ASN A 17 2.66 -2.07 -31.98
N ARG A 18 3.84 -2.60 -31.68
CA ARG A 18 4.00 -3.75 -30.78
C ARG A 18 3.69 -3.39 -29.34
N VAL A 19 3.02 -4.29 -28.63
CA VAL A 19 2.64 -4.07 -27.22
C VAL A 19 3.88 -4.06 -26.33
N PRO A 20 4.04 -3.06 -25.44
CA PRO A 20 5.15 -3.01 -24.51
C PRO A 20 5.06 -4.13 -23.45
N PRO A 21 6.20 -4.64 -22.95
CA PRO A 21 6.17 -5.45 -21.73
C PRO A 21 5.46 -4.67 -20.62
N THR A 22 4.70 -5.37 -19.79
CA THR A 22 3.90 -4.74 -18.74
C THR A 22 4.23 -5.27 -17.35
N CYS A 23 4.55 -4.36 -16.44
CA CYS A 23 4.70 -4.64 -15.01
C CYS A 23 3.37 -4.44 -14.29
N ALA A 24 2.83 -5.49 -13.70
CA ALA A 24 1.72 -5.44 -12.74
C ALA A 24 2.30 -5.27 -11.33
N ALA A 25 2.30 -4.04 -10.83
CA ALA A 25 2.85 -3.70 -9.52
C ALA A 25 1.74 -3.55 -8.46
N ARG A 26 1.99 -4.09 -7.26
CA ARG A 26 1.18 -3.88 -6.06
C ARG A 26 1.93 -4.33 -4.80
N CYS A 27 1.45 -3.90 -3.63
CA CYS A 27 1.86 -4.41 -2.33
C CYS A 27 1.77 -5.96 -2.24
N ALA A 28 2.43 -6.49 -1.22
CA ALA A 28 2.38 -7.89 -0.85
C ALA A 28 0.97 -8.32 -0.51
N ARG A 29 0.64 -9.57 -0.89
CA ARG A 29 -0.72 -10.12 -0.83
C ARG A 29 -1.76 -9.31 -1.60
N GLY A 30 -1.34 -8.42 -2.51
CA GLY A 30 -2.23 -7.58 -3.30
C GLY A 30 -2.84 -8.24 -4.55
N GLY A 31 -2.72 -9.55 -4.69
CA GLY A 31 -3.39 -10.32 -5.76
C GLY A 31 -2.61 -10.44 -7.08
N LYS A 32 -1.30 -10.17 -7.07
CA LYS A 32 -0.43 -10.22 -8.25
C LYS A 32 -0.45 -11.59 -8.95
N THR A 33 -0.19 -12.65 -8.21
CA THR A 33 -0.21 -14.03 -8.71
C THR A 33 -1.59 -14.43 -9.25
N THR A 34 -2.67 -14.12 -8.50
CA THR A 34 -4.05 -14.37 -8.94
C THR A 34 -4.38 -13.64 -10.24
N PHE A 35 -3.93 -12.38 -10.37
CA PHE A 35 -4.09 -11.61 -11.60
C PHE A 35 -3.39 -12.28 -12.79
N LEU A 36 -2.13 -12.73 -12.64
CA LEU A 36 -1.42 -13.42 -13.72
C LEU A 36 -2.11 -14.73 -14.13
N LEU A 37 -2.58 -15.52 -13.16
CA LEU A 37 -3.29 -16.77 -13.45
C LEU A 37 -4.59 -16.50 -14.24
N LYS A 38 -5.39 -15.51 -13.81
CA LYS A 38 -6.61 -15.11 -14.52
C LYS A 38 -6.34 -14.50 -15.89
N LEU A 39 -5.26 -13.75 -16.03
CA LEU A 39 -4.82 -13.26 -17.33
C LEU A 39 -4.44 -14.44 -18.25
N GLY A 40 -3.73 -15.45 -17.73
CA GLY A 40 -3.38 -16.66 -18.48
C GLY A 40 -4.59 -17.43 -18.98
N GLU A 41 -5.60 -17.66 -18.13
CA GLU A 41 -6.87 -18.29 -18.52
C GLU A 41 -7.53 -17.54 -19.69
N ARG A 42 -7.64 -16.21 -19.59
CA ARG A 42 -8.27 -15.37 -20.63
C ARG A 42 -7.48 -15.31 -21.92
N LEU A 43 -6.15 -15.34 -21.83
CA LEU A 43 -5.28 -15.39 -23.01
C LEU A 43 -5.43 -16.73 -23.75
N ALA A 44 -5.51 -17.85 -23.01
CA ALA A 44 -5.76 -19.16 -23.59
C ALA A 44 -7.14 -19.23 -24.28
N GLU A 45 -8.19 -18.64 -23.68
CA GLU A 45 -9.51 -18.49 -24.30
C GLU A 45 -9.46 -17.71 -25.62
N ALA A 46 -8.50 -16.79 -25.76
CA ALA A 46 -8.27 -15.97 -26.94
C ALA A 46 -7.21 -16.56 -27.89
N GLU A 47 -6.91 -17.85 -27.79
CA GLU A 47 -5.97 -18.57 -28.66
C GLU A 47 -4.50 -18.12 -28.57
N TYR A 48 -4.11 -17.51 -27.45
CA TYR A 48 -2.70 -17.30 -27.10
C TYR A 48 -2.13 -18.50 -26.36
N LEU A 49 -0.81 -18.65 -26.39
CA LEU A 49 -0.05 -19.62 -25.59
C LEU A 49 0.54 -18.93 -24.35
N PRO A 50 -0.16 -18.93 -23.20
CA PRO A 50 0.40 -18.39 -21.97
C PRO A 50 1.44 -19.35 -21.37
N ILE A 51 2.62 -18.82 -21.05
CA ILE A 51 3.70 -19.51 -20.35
C ILE A 51 3.81 -18.86 -18.98
N PHE A 52 3.35 -19.54 -17.94
CA PHE A 52 3.44 -19.05 -16.57
C PHE A 52 4.73 -19.55 -15.91
N VAL A 53 5.57 -18.61 -15.49
CA VAL A 53 6.78 -18.88 -14.69
C VAL A 53 6.71 -18.09 -13.39
N SER A 54 7.25 -18.67 -12.32
CA SER A 54 7.28 -18.03 -11.01
C SER A 54 8.66 -18.14 -10.39
N PHE A 55 9.12 -17.04 -9.81
CA PHE A 55 10.34 -16.96 -9.01
C PHE A 55 10.05 -16.78 -7.52
N ASN A 56 8.79 -17.01 -7.11
CA ASN A 56 8.42 -17.00 -5.70
C ASN A 56 8.87 -18.29 -4.99
N GLY A 57 8.85 -18.30 -3.65
CA GLY A 57 9.29 -19.44 -2.84
C GLY A 57 8.42 -20.71 -2.96
N GLU A 58 7.23 -20.58 -3.54
CA GLU A 58 6.28 -21.68 -3.81
C GLU A 58 6.43 -22.23 -5.24
N SER A 59 7.39 -21.71 -6.03
CA SER A 59 7.64 -22.18 -7.38
C SER A 59 8.09 -23.64 -7.37
N PRO A 60 7.59 -24.49 -8.30
CA PRO A 60 8.07 -25.86 -8.46
C PRO A 60 9.54 -25.92 -8.90
N VAL A 61 10.07 -24.83 -9.47
CA VAL A 61 11.44 -24.71 -9.94
C VAL A 61 12.22 -23.76 -9.02
N LYS A 62 12.78 -24.31 -7.95
CA LYS A 62 13.66 -23.55 -7.04
C LYS A 62 15.03 -23.34 -7.65
N ARG A 63 15.63 -22.18 -7.39
CA ARG A 63 17.03 -21.88 -7.75
C ARG A 63 17.97 -22.84 -7.03
N ARG A 64 18.95 -23.39 -7.73
CA ARG A 64 19.99 -24.26 -7.14
C ARG A 64 21.11 -23.43 -6.51
N ASP A 65 21.88 -24.08 -5.63
CA ASP A 65 23.14 -23.52 -5.17
C ASP A 65 24.09 -23.30 -6.36
N ASN A 66 24.61 -22.08 -6.49
CA ASN A 66 25.51 -21.63 -7.56
C ASN A 66 24.93 -21.62 -8.99
N GLU A 67 23.62 -21.84 -9.18
CA GLU A 67 22.99 -21.65 -10.49
C GLU A 67 22.83 -20.16 -10.78
N LEU A 68 23.24 -19.73 -11.96
CA LEU A 68 23.16 -18.34 -12.39
C LEU A 68 21.73 -17.93 -12.75
N ALA A 69 21.43 -16.62 -12.71
CA ALA A 69 20.08 -16.10 -12.94
C ALA A 69 19.49 -16.51 -14.31
N ASP A 70 20.26 -16.44 -15.39
CA ASP A 70 19.80 -16.80 -16.73
C ASP A 70 19.53 -18.30 -16.89
N GLU A 71 20.39 -19.15 -16.32
CA GLU A 71 20.19 -20.59 -16.25
C GLU A 71 18.89 -20.95 -15.53
N TRP A 72 18.63 -20.30 -14.39
CA TRP A 72 17.40 -20.48 -13.63
C TRP A 72 16.17 -20.03 -14.45
N LEU A 73 16.25 -18.90 -15.15
CA LEU A 73 15.21 -18.43 -16.06
C LEU A 73 14.91 -19.47 -17.14
N TYR A 74 15.93 -19.96 -17.85
CA TYR A 74 15.75 -20.91 -18.95
C TYR A 74 15.11 -22.21 -18.47
N ARG A 75 15.58 -22.72 -17.33
CA ARG A 75 15.02 -23.94 -16.72
C ARG A 75 13.57 -23.76 -16.29
N THR A 76 13.23 -22.59 -15.74
CA THR A 76 11.85 -22.29 -15.32
C THR A 76 10.91 -22.19 -16.51
N ILE A 77 11.33 -21.56 -17.62
CA ILE A 77 10.56 -21.52 -18.87
C ILE A 77 10.40 -22.92 -19.46
N ALA A 78 11.48 -23.70 -19.54
CA ALA A 78 11.42 -25.06 -20.05
C ALA A 78 10.45 -25.94 -19.26
N TYR A 79 10.44 -25.82 -17.93
CA TYR A 79 9.47 -26.51 -17.07
C TYR A 79 8.03 -26.08 -17.36
N ALA A 80 7.79 -24.78 -17.55
CA ALA A 80 6.47 -24.24 -17.85
C ALA A 80 5.92 -24.74 -19.21
N LEU A 81 6.80 -25.08 -20.15
CA LEU A 81 6.46 -25.63 -21.47
C LEU A 81 6.19 -27.13 -21.49
N LEU A 82 6.51 -27.87 -20.42
CA LEU A 82 6.24 -29.31 -20.37
C LEU A 82 4.73 -29.60 -20.33
N PRO A 83 4.24 -30.67 -21.01
CA PRO A 83 2.85 -31.12 -20.87
C PRO A 83 2.49 -31.41 -19.42
N ALA A 84 1.27 -31.08 -18.99
CA ALA A 84 0.82 -31.32 -17.61
C ALA A 84 0.87 -32.80 -17.19
N ASN A 85 0.73 -33.71 -18.15
CA ASN A 85 0.82 -35.17 -17.98
C ASN A 85 2.21 -35.75 -18.27
N SER A 86 3.22 -34.90 -18.49
CA SER A 86 4.59 -35.36 -18.70
C SER A 86 5.11 -36.04 -17.43
N SER A 87 5.75 -37.21 -17.58
CA SER A 87 6.44 -37.87 -16.46
C SER A 87 7.47 -36.94 -15.83
N LEU A 88 8.15 -36.10 -16.64
CA LEU A 88 9.09 -35.07 -16.14
C LEU A 88 8.44 -33.97 -15.26
N ARG A 89 7.11 -33.83 -15.31
CA ARG A 89 6.33 -32.94 -14.41
C ARG A 89 5.74 -33.69 -13.21
N GLN A 90 5.39 -34.95 -13.39
CA GLN A 90 4.79 -35.82 -12.37
C GLN A 90 5.85 -36.38 -11.41
N ASP A 91 7.02 -36.69 -11.95
CA ASP A 91 8.25 -36.97 -11.21
C ASP A 91 8.78 -35.63 -10.71
N VAL A 92 8.65 -35.44 -9.40
CA VAL A 92 8.81 -34.21 -8.62
C VAL A 92 10.07 -33.42 -9.02
N ALA A 93 10.06 -32.13 -8.68
CA ALA A 93 11.16 -31.15 -8.71
C ALA A 93 12.59 -31.66 -8.41
N ASP A 94 12.77 -32.86 -7.85
CA ASP A 94 14.05 -33.54 -7.63
C ASP A 94 14.70 -34.03 -8.94
N GLU A 95 13.94 -34.56 -9.92
CA GLU A 95 14.52 -35.07 -11.18
C GLU A 95 14.68 -33.95 -12.22
N PHE A 96 13.65 -33.12 -12.40
CA PHE A 96 13.77 -31.90 -13.21
C PHE A 96 14.74 -30.89 -12.56
N GLY A 97 14.87 -30.96 -11.25
CA GLY A 97 15.85 -30.24 -10.44
C GLY A 97 17.28 -30.48 -10.86
N ASN A 98 17.61 -31.46 -11.70
CA ASN A 98 18.96 -31.69 -12.24
C ASN A 98 19.09 -31.44 -13.76
N LYS A 99 18.01 -31.10 -14.47
CA LYS A 99 18.04 -30.85 -15.92
C LYS A 99 18.47 -29.41 -16.23
N THR A 100 19.21 -29.20 -17.31
CA THR A 100 19.58 -27.86 -17.78
C THR A 100 18.85 -27.55 -19.08
N CYS A 101 18.61 -26.27 -19.34
CA CYS A 101 18.07 -25.80 -20.61
C CYS A 101 18.99 -24.72 -21.17
N GLN A 102 19.44 -24.89 -22.40
CA GLN A 102 20.26 -23.89 -23.08
C GLN A 102 19.39 -22.81 -23.72
N LYS A 103 19.94 -21.60 -23.82
CA LYS A 103 19.34 -20.46 -24.52
C LYS A 103 18.91 -20.80 -25.95
N SER A 104 19.77 -21.49 -26.70
CA SER A 104 19.55 -21.88 -28.10
C SER A 104 18.29 -22.73 -28.25
N THR A 105 18.04 -23.66 -27.33
CA THR A 105 16.85 -24.52 -27.34
C THR A 105 15.56 -23.69 -27.24
N LEU A 106 15.50 -22.73 -26.30
CA LEU A 106 14.33 -21.86 -26.15
C LEU A 106 14.19 -20.90 -27.33
N GLN A 107 15.31 -20.40 -27.87
CA GLN A 107 15.30 -19.56 -29.05
C GLN A 107 14.68 -20.29 -30.26
N SER A 108 15.17 -21.50 -30.59
CA SER A 108 14.59 -22.31 -31.68
C SER A 108 13.11 -22.62 -31.45
N TYR A 109 12.72 -22.84 -30.19
CA TYR A 109 11.31 -23.04 -29.85
C TYR A 109 10.47 -21.79 -30.17
N PHE A 110 10.86 -20.61 -29.67
CA PHE A 110 10.08 -19.37 -29.85
C PHE A 110 10.04 -18.89 -31.30
N GLU A 111 11.07 -19.14 -32.10
CA GLU A 111 11.08 -18.85 -33.54
C GLU A 111 9.97 -19.60 -34.30
N CYS A 112 9.51 -20.74 -33.76
CA CYS A 112 8.47 -21.57 -34.36
C CYS A 112 7.08 -21.34 -33.76
N GLN A 113 6.95 -20.50 -32.72
CA GLN A 113 5.67 -20.23 -32.06
C GLN A 113 5.11 -18.87 -32.46
N LYS A 114 3.78 -18.74 -32.38
CA LYS A 114 3.06 -17.48 -32.54
C LYS A 114 2.14 -17.26 -31.35
N ASN A 115 1.79 -16.00 -31.09
CA ASN A 115 0.85 -15.61 -30.03
C ASN A 115 1.26 -16.10 -28.64
N VAL A 116 2.55 -16.02 -28.32
CA VAL A 116 3.08 -16.50 -27.03
C VAL A 116 3.07 -15.37 -26.01
N VAL A 117 2.63 -15.65 -24.78
CA VAL A 117 2.65 -14.68 -23.70
C VAL A 117 3.42 -15.23 -22.50
N LEU A 118 4.54 -14.61 -22.15
CA LEU A 118 5.30 -14.95 -20.96
C LEU A 118 4.71 -14.19 -19.76
N LEU A 119 4.19 -14.93 -18.79
CA LEU A 119 3.63 -14.44 -17.54
C LEU A 119 4.62 -14.75 -16.40
N VAL A 120 5.29 -13.73 -15.88
CA VAL A 120 6.36 -13.89 -14.89
C VAL A 120 5.94 -13.39 -13.52
N ASP A 121 5.78 -14.28 -12.55
CA ASP A 121 5.52 -13.89 -11.16
C ASP A 121 6.83 -13.59 -10.41
N GLU A 122 6.88 -12.43 -9.74
CA GLU A 122 8.00 -11.96 -8.91
C GLU A 122 9.34 -11.85 -9.67
N LEU A 123 9.34 -11.18 -10.84
CA LEU A 123 10.55 -11.02 -11.67
C LEU A 123 11.71 -10.36 -10.92
N ASN A 124 11.41 -9.51 -9.92
CA ASN A 124 12.44 -8.92 -9.05
C ASN A 124 13.30 -9.96 -8.31
N GLN A 125 12.80 -11.17 -8.05
CA GLN A 125 13.57 -12.23 -7.39
C GLN A 125 14.66 -12.80 -8.31
N LEU A 126 14.46 -12.72 -9.64
CA LEU A 126 15.44 -13.13 -10.63
C LEU A 126 16.55 -12.10 -10.80
N LEU A 127 16.22 -10.81 -10.69
CA LEU A 127 17.10 -9.68 -10.99
C LEU A 127 17.65 -9.00 -9.71
N LEU A 128 17.86 -9.78 -8.66
CA LEU A 128 18.35 -9.31 -7.36
C LEU A 128 19.85 -9.02 -7.40
N ARG A 129 20.25 -7.97 -8.14
CA ARG A 129 21.62 -7.42 -8.27
C ARG A 129 22.67 -8.22 -7.51
N GLY A 130 23.05 -9.35 -8.09
CA GLY A 130 23.91 -10.32 -7.44
C GLY A 130 25.16 -9.72 -6.82
N PRO A 131 25.67 -10.30 -5.72
CA PRO A 131 26.86 -9.77 -5.08
C PRO A 131 28.11 -9.90 -5.96
N THR A 132 28.14 -10.87 -6.89
CA THR A 132 29.28 -11.15 -7.78
C THR A 132 29.10 -10.53 -9.16
N GLN A 133 30.20 -10.28 -9.87
CA GLN A 133 30.15 -9.78 -11.25
C GLN A 133 29.55 -10.83 -12.20
N GLU A 134 29.82 -12.12 -11.95
CA GLU A 134 29.25 -13.23 -12.72
C GLU A 134 27.73 -13.24 -12.64
N GLU A 135 27.17 -13.06 -11.45
CA GLU A 135 25.73 -13.01 -11.26
C GLU A 135 25.11 -11.78 -11.94
N LYS A 136 25.74 -10.61 -11.84
CA LYS A 136 25.30 -9.41 -12.56
C LYS A 136 25.31 -9.61 -14.08
N ASN A 137 26.32 -10.30 -14.61
CA ASN A 137 26.37 -10.63 -16.04
C ASN A 137 25.23 -11.59 -16.41
N ALA A 138 24.97 -12.61 -15.57
CA ALA A 138 23.86 -13.53 -15.78
C ALA A 138 22.49 -12.84 -15.72
N GLU A 139 22.27 -11.89 -14.81
CA GLU A 139 21.06 -11.07 -14.76
C GLU A 139 20.88 -10.24 -16.04
N GLN A 140 21.97 -9.66 -16.56
CA GLN A 140 21.96 -8.94 -17.84
C GLN A 140 21.67 -9.89 -19.01
N ASP A 141 22.19 -11.11 -18.99
CA ASP A 141 21.94 -12.11 -20.03
C ASP A 141 20.49 -12.61 -19.98
N ALA A 142 19.92 -12.79 -18.79
CA ALA A 142 18.50 -13.08 -18.58
C ALA A 142 17.60 -11.95 -19.14
N ALA A 143 17.92 -10.70 -18.82
CA ALA A 143 17.21 -9.54 -19.34
C ALA A 143 17.31 -9.43 -20.87
N ARG A 144 18.53 -9.64 -21.42
CA ARG A 144 18.78 -9.64 -22.86
C ARG A 144 18.04 -10.77 -23.57
N PHE A 145 17.93 -11.94 -22.96
CA PHE A 145 17.13 -13.04 -23.47
C PHE A 145 15.65 -12.67 -23.56
N MET A 146 15.05 -12.19 -22.46
CA MET A 146 13.63 -11.78 -22.46
C MET A 146 13.35 -10.68 -23.49
N LYS A 147 14.27 -9.73 -23.66
CA LYS A 147 14.10 -8.62 -24.61
C LYS A 147 14.35 -9.01 -26.07
N ASN A 148 15.52 -9.59 -26.36
CA ASN A 148 15.98 -9.76 -27.74
C ASN A 148 15.53 -11.09 -28.34
N VAL A 149 15.42 -12.14 -27.52
CA VAL A 149 15.01 -13.47 -27.99
C VAL A 149 13.50 -13.62 -27.89
N PHE A 150 12.95 -13.49 -26.69
CA PHE A 150 11.52 -13.71 -26.47
C PHE A 150 10.68 -12.58 -27.08
N LEU A 151 10.81 -11.34 -26.58
CA LEU A 151 10.03 -10.21 -27.09
C LEU A 151 10.37 -9.88 -28.55
N GLY A 152 11.56 -10.21 -29.05
CA GLY A 152 11.92 -10.01 -30.46
C GLY A 152 11.00 -10.75 -31.44
N SER A 153 10.47 -11.90 -31.03
CA SER A 153 9.59 -12.76 -31.83
C SER A 153 8.24 -12.07 -32.12
N GLU A 154 7.66 -12.34 -33.29
CA GLU A 154 6.36 -11.80 -33.70
C GLU A 154 5.23 -12.41 -32.87
N GLY A 155 4.32 -11.57 -32.37
CA GLY A 155 3.21 -12.02 -31.53
C GLY A 155 3.64 -12.49 -30.13
N ALA A 156 4.82 -12.10 -29.67
CA ALA A 156 5.32 -12.40 -28.33
C ALA A 156 5.09 -11.22 -27.36
N TYR A 157 4.46 -11.51 -26.22
CA TYR A 157 4.10 -10.54 -25.19
C TYR A 157 4.65 -10.95 -23.82
N MET A 158 4.98 -9.98 -22.98
CA MET A 158 5.44 -10.25 -21.61
C MET A 158 4.65 -9.43 -20.60
N VAL A 159 4.13 -10.12 -19.58
CA VAL A 159 3.53 -9.49 -18.41
C VAL A 159 4.21 -10.08 -17.18
N PHE A 160 4.66 -9.22 -16.27
CA PHE A 160 5.34 -9.67 -15.07
C PHE A 160 4.86 -8.92 -13.85
N THR A 161 5.03 -9.50 -12.68
CA THR A 161 4.70 -8.85 -11.41
C THR A 161 5.95 -8.44 -10.67
N SER A 162 5.85 -7.35 -9.91
CA SER A 162 6.89 -6.94 -8.97
C SER A 162 6.32 -6.27 -7.73
N HIS A 163 7.02 -6.40 -6.61
CA HIS A 163 6.75 -5.67 -5.37
C HIS A 163 7.28 -4.23 -5.39
N ILE A 164 8.08 -3.86 -6.38
CA ILE A 164 8.82 -2.61 -6.39
C ILE A 164 8.41 -1.83 -7.64
N GLN A 165 7.95 -0.57 -7.48
CA GLN A 165 7.76 0.30 -8.64
C GLN A 165 9.10 0.77 -9.23
N SER A 166 10.12 0.97 -8.38
CA SER A 166 11.47 1.33 -8.82
C SER A 166 12.17 0.22 -9.60
N THR A 167 11.82 -1.06 -9.43
CA THR A 167 12.29 -2.11 -10.36
C THR A 167 11.69 -1.93 -11.73
N GLY A 168 10.58 -1.21 -11.92
CA GLY A 168 10.13 -0.82 -13.27
C GLY A 168 11.16 0.08 -13.96
N LEU A 169 11.75 1.04 -13.24
CA LEU A 169 12.83 1.90 -13.74
C LEU A 169 14.14 1.12 -13.92
N ASP A 170 14.51 0.29 -12.95
CA ASP A 170 15.71 -0.57 -13.06
C ASP A 170 15.55 -1.65 -14.14
N LEU A 171 14.34 -2.18 -14.36
CA LEU A 171 14.01 -3.08 -15.46
C LEU A 171 14.04 -2.35 -16.79
N THR A 172 13.60 -1.08 -16.83
CA THR A 172 13.74 -0.28 -18.06
C THR A 172 15.22 -0.12 -18.42
N GLN A 173 16.09 0.09 -17.42
CA GLN A 173 17.55 0.14 -17.58
C GLN A 173 18.16 -1.23 -17.94
N CYS A 174 17.78 -2.31 -17.25
CA CYS A 174 18.24 -3.67 -17.53
C CYS A 174 17.72 -4.20 -18.87
N MET A 175 16.57 -3.68 -19.32
CA MET A 175 15.99 -3.94 -20.63
C MET A 175 16.34 -2.82 -21.63
N GLU A 176 17.47 -2.10 -21.50
CA GLU A 176 18.04 -1.30 -22.59
C GLU A 176 18.60 -2.23 -23.69
N GLY A 177 18.38 -1.92 -24.97
CA GLY A 177 18.69 -2.81 -26.12
C GLY A 177 17.87 -2.47 -27.38
N ASP A 178 17.99 -3.24 -28.46
CA ASP A 178 17.50 -2.86 -29.81
C ASP A 178 15.97 -2.72 -29.96
N SER A 179 15.18 -3.34 -29.07
CA SER A 179 13.72 -3.12 -29.05
C SER A 179 13.39 -1.73 -28.48
N VAL A 180 12.72 -0.91 -29.31
CA VAL A 180 12.20 0.44 -28.98
C VAL A 180 10.99 0.43 -28.03
N ARG A 181 10.53 -0.75 -27.60
CA ARG A 181 9.38 -0.88 -26.70
C ARG A 181 9.75 -0.40 -25.30
N GLY A 182 9.09 0.64 -24.82
CA GLY A 182 9.16 1.05 -23.42
C GLY A 182 8.52 0.02 -22.49
N LEU A 183 8.68 0.20 -21.18
CA LEU A 183 7.96 -0.58 -20.17
C LEU A 183 6.66 0.13 -19.81
N GLU A 184 5.56 -0.61 -19.75
CA GLU A 184 4.31 -0.10 -19.19
C GLU A 184 4.15 -0.60 -17.75
N ILE A 185 3.90 0.31 -16.82
CA ILE A 185 3.62 -0.05 -15.42
C ILE A 185 2.13 0.15 -15.20
N THR A 186 1.45 -0.91 -14.78
CA THR A 186 0.05 -0.86 -14.39
C THR A 186 -0.10 -1.29 -12.93
N GLY A 187 -0.82 -0.48 -12.16
CA GLY A 187 -1.36 -0.94 -10.89
C GLY A 187 -2.46 -1.97 -11.14
N LEU A 188 -2.64 -2.90 -10.21
CA LEU A 188 -3.85 -3.70 -10.18
C LEU A 188 -5.06 -2.80 -9.83
N PRO A 189 -6.30 -3.15 -10.20
CA PRO A 189 -7.46 -2.33 -9.85
C PRO A 189 -7.73 -2.39 -8.33
N PHE A 190 -8.08 -1.25 -7.74
CA PHE A 190 -8.75 -1.23 -6.43
C PHE A 190 -10.23 -1.51 -6.64
N ALA A 191 -10.93 -2.00 -5.61
CA ALA A 191 -12.38 -1.96 -5.67
C ALA A 191 -12.86 -0.50 -5.67
N ASP A 192 -13.69 -0.15 -6.64
CA ASP A 192 -14.23 1.20 -6.76
C ASP A 192 -15.33 1.42 -5.71
N GLU A 193 -16.11 0.37 -5.43
CA GLU A 193 -17.29 0.39 -4.57
C GLU A 193 -17.24 -0.72 -3.51
N LEU A 194 -17.83 -0.46 -2.33
CA LEU A 194 -17.90 -1.46 -1.26
C LEU A 194 -18.69 -2.71 -1.70
N GLY A 195 -19.73 -2.54 -2.52
CA GLY A 195 -20.54 -3.63 -3.02
C GLY A 195 -19.75 -4.68 -3.80
N GLU A 196 -18.71 -4.27 -4.55
CA GLU A 196 -17.82 -5.20 -5.25
C GLU A 196 -17.07 -6.11 -4.26
N LEU A 197 -16.63 -5.55 -3.13
CA LEU A 197 -15.95 -6.29 -2.08
C LEU A 197 -16.93 -7.20 -1.32
N GLN A 198 -18.14 -6.73 -1.05
CA GLN A 198 -19.18 -7.52 -0.37
C GLN A 198 -19.64 -8.72 -1.21
N ASN A 199 -19.59 -8.60 -2.53
CA ASN A 199 -19.97 -9.66 -3.47
C ASN A 199 -18.87 -10.68 -3.75
N MET A 200 -17.67 -10.54 -3.16
CA MET A 200 -16.57 -11.51 -3.34
C MET A 200 -16.93 -12.91 -2.81
N SER A 201 -17.60 -12.97 -1.66
CA SER A 201 -18.18 -14.20 -1.10
C SER A 201 -19.19 -13.87 0.00
N SER A 202 -19.97 -14.87 0.43
CA SER A 202 -20.92 -14.72 1.55
C SER A 202 -20.25 -14.28 2.86
N ALA A 203 -18.95 -14.54 3.04
CA ALA A 203 -18.21 -14.12 4.22
C ALA A 203 -17.95 -12.59 4.26
N PHE A 204 -18.04 -11.90 3.12
CA PHE A 204 -17.83 -10.46 3.00
C PHE A 204 -19.13 -9.67 2.91
N SER A 205 -20.30 -10.29 2.97
CA SER A 205 -21.58 -9.56 2.86
C SER A 205 -21.77 -8.50 3.95
N GLY A 206 -21.14 -8.70 5.12
CA GLY A 206 -21.11 -7.74 6.23
C GLY A 206 -19.87 -6.84 6.26
N LEU A 207 -19.08 -6.78 5.18
CA LEU A 207 -17.88 -5.94 5.13
C LEU A 207 -18.27 -4.46 5.24
N THR A 208 -17.68 -3.75 6.19
CA THR A 208 -17.88 -2.31 6.38
C THR A 208 -16.90 -1.50 5.51
N HIS A 209 -17.28 -0.26 5.19
CA HIS A 209 -16.39 0.71 4.53
C HIS A 209 -15.05 0.84 5.28
N MET A 210 -15.07 0.79 6.61
CA MET A 210 -13.88 1.05 7.43
C MET A 210 -12.92 -0.13 7.47
N LYS A 211 -13.45 -1.35 7.52
CA LYS A 211 -12.63 -2.54 7.32
C LYS A 211 -12.02 -2.55 5.92
N ALA A 212 -12.79 -2.21 4.89
CA ALA A 212 -12.23 -2.05 3.55
C ALA A 212 -11.13 -0.97 3.50
N ALA A 213 -11.26 0.11 4.28
CA ALA A 213 -10.31 1.22 4.29
C ALA A 213 -8.99 0.91 4.95
N TYR A 214 -9.06 0.14 6.02
CA TYR A 214 -7.88 -0.40 6.67
C TYR A 214 -7.00 -1.23 5.71
N TYR A 215 -7.62 -1.91 4.73
CA TYR A 215 -6.94 -2.67 3.68
C TYR A 215 -6.84 -1.93 2.34
N SER A 216 -7.04 -0.60 2.32
CA SER A 216 -7.01 0.25 1.13
C SER A 216 -7.82 -0.27 -0.06
N ARG A 217 -8.93 -0.99 0.17
CA ARG A 217 -9.80 -1.59 -0.87
C ARG A 217 -9.07 -2.56 -1.79
N VAL A 218 -8.02 -3.22 -1.31
CA VAL A 218 -7.30 -4.25 -2.04
C VAL A 218 -8.01 -5.61 -1.80
N PRO A 219 -8.72 -6.16 -2.79
CA PRO A 219 -9.56 -7.36 -2.60
C PRO A 219 -8.77 -8.56 -2.07
N ALA A 220 -7.61 -8.81 -2.66
CA ALA A 220 -6.75 -9.93 -2.27
C ALA A 220 -6.18 -9.78 -0.85
N LEU A 221 -5.96 -8.55 -0.38
CA LEU A 221 -5.47 -8.30 0.96
C LEU A 221 -6.57 -8.52 2.02
N LEU A 222 -7.79 -8.07 1.71
CA LEU A 222 -9.00 -8.38 2.47
C LEU A 222 -9.23 -9.89 2.57
N TRP A 223 -9.17 -10.58 1.43
CA TRP A 223 -9.33 -12.03 1.37
C TRP A 223 -8.27 -12.76 2.20
N SER A 224 -6.99 -12.45 1.95
CA SER A 224 -5.86 -13.08 2.66
C SER A 224 -5.96 -12.86 4.16
N SER A 225 -6.35 -11.66 4.61
CA SER A 225 -6.45 -11.35 6.03
C SER A 225 -7.67 -11.98 6.71
N HIS A 226 -8.72 -12.29 5.94
CA HIS A 226 -9.88 -13.01 6.44
C HIS A 226 -9.61 -14.51 6.58
N ASP A 227 -8.91 -15.08 5.60
CA ASP A 227 -8.55 -16.51 5.57
C ASP A 227 -7.49 -16.85 6.62
N ASP A 228 -6.42 -16.04 6.71
CA ASP A 228 -5.38 -16.17 7.72
C ASP A 228 -4.89 -14.80 8.20
N GLY A 229 -5.39 -14.39 9.37
CA GLY A 229 -5.03 -13.12 10.02
C GLY A 229 -3.56 -13.02 10.41
N SER A 230 -2.81 -14.13 10.44
CA SER A 230 -1.39 -14.13 10.78
C SER A 230 -0.49 -13.74 9.60
N LEU A 231 -0.98 -13.80 8.35
CA LEU A 231 -0.18 -13.56 7.16
C LEU A 231 0.49 -12.18 7.11
N LEU A 232 -0.16 -11.15 7.66
CA LEU A 232 0.42 -9.80 7.72
C LEU A 232 1.63 -9.77 8.66
N SER A 233 1.49 -10.35 9.85
CA SER A 233 2.56 -10.46 10.84
C SER A 233 3.71 -11.32 10.31
N GLN A 234 3.39 -12.45 9.66
CA GLN A 234 4.38 -13.28 9.01
C GLN A 234 5.15 -12.49 7.93
N LYS A 235 4.44 -11.69 7.13
CA LYS A 235 5.10 -10.89 6.09
C LYS A 235 6.07 -9.88 6.67
N PHE A 236 5.74 -9.25 7.79
CA PHE A 236 6.66 -8.39 8.51
C PHE A 236 7.87 -9.16 9.07
N SER A 237 7.67 -10.37 9.62
CA SER A 237 8.77 -11.18 10.15
C SER A 237 9.79 -11.64 9.10
N GLN A 238 9.42 -11.61 7.81
CA GLN A 238 10.32 -11.90 6.70
C GLN A 238 11.26 -10.73 6.36
N ILE A 239 10.95 -9.52 6.84
CA ILE A 239 11.79 -8.34 6.66
C ILE A 239 12.87 -8.38 7.73
N ARG A 240 14.14 -8.43 7.30
CA ARG A 240 15.31 -8.54 8.20
C ARG A 240 15.77 -7.20 8.78
N GLU A 241 15.20 -6.10 8.29
CA GLU A 241 15.47 -4.74 8.75
C GLU A 241 14.65 -4.41 10.01
N ASP A 242 15.26 -3.68 10.95
CA ASP A 242 14.59 -3.20 12.16
C ASP A 242 13.79 -1.92 11.84
N PRO A 243 12.44 -1.94 11.90
CA PRO A 243 11.61 -0.77 11.59
C PRO A 243 11.97 0.50 12.38
N GLN A 244 12.55 0.35 13.58
CA GLN A 244 12.92 1.49 14.43
C GLN A 244 13.97 2.38 13.78
N GLN A 245 14.93 1.78 13.09
CA GLN A 245 15.99 2.49 12.38
C GLN A 245 15.46 3.26 11.16
N HIS A 246 14.27 2.89 10.71
CA HIS A 246 13.63 3.37 9.50
C HIS A 246 12.46 4.34 9.75
N LEU A 247 12.15 4.65 11.02
CA LEU A 247 10.97 5.46 11.39
C LEU A 247 10.96 6.85 10.72
N ALA A 248 12.10 7.53 10.64
CA ALA A 248 12.18 8.84 9.97
C ALA A 248 11.88 8.74 8.47
N ALA A 249 12.46 7.74 7.79
CA ALA A 249 12.23 7.51 6.37
C ALA A 249 10.78 7.10 6.09
N PHE A 250 10.20 6.26 6.96
CA PHE A 250 8.78 5.91 6.95
C PHE A 250 7.87 7.15 7.04
N LEU A 251 8.10 8.03 8.02
CA LEU A 251 7.28 9.24 8.19
C LEU A 251 7.39 10.17 6.98
N ARG A 252 8.58 10.29 6.39
CA ARG A 252 8.80 11.05 5.16
C ARG A 252 8.00 10.48 3.98
N GLU A 253 7.95 9.16 3.84
CA GLU A 253 7.10 8.51 2.84
C GLU A 253 5.62 8.72 3.09
N VAL A 254 5.17 8.53 4.33
CA VAL A 254 3.78 8.70 4.72
C VAL A 254 3.28 10.10 4.37
N PHE A 255 4.06 11.14 4.70
CA PHE A 255 3.64 12.52 4.50
C PHE A 255 3.94 13.09 3.12
N ALA A 256 5.17 12.93 2.62
CA ALA A 256 5.61 13.53 1.36
C ALA A 256 5.43 12.64 0.13
N GLY A 257 5.20 11.33 0.31
CA GLY A 257 5.17 10.37 -0.79
C GLY A 257 6.50 10.33 -1.56
N THR A 258 7.62 10.60 -0.88
CA THR A 258 8.97 10.60 -1.47
C THR A 258 9.62 9.24 -1.28
N LEU A 259 10.05 8.59 -2.36
CA LEU A 259 10.75 7.31 -2.31
C LEU A 259 12.07 7.42 -1.52
N MET A 260 12.18 6.76 -0.38
CA MET A 260 13.39 6.69 0.44
C MET A 260 14.17 5.40 0.18
N ARG A 261 15.50 5.47 0.03
CA ARG A 261 16.33 4.29 -0.21
C ARG A 261 16.37 3.37 1.01
N GLU A 262 16.35 3.96 2.19
CA GLU A 262 16.33 3.28 3.49
C GLU A 262 15.10 2.35 3.62
N MET A 263 14.00 2.69 2.94
CA MET A 263 12.76 1.91 2.98
C MET A 263 12.70 0.77 1.95
N GLU A 264 13.80 0.46 1.26
CA GLU A 264 13.84 -0.54 0.19
C GLU A 264 13.30 -1.91 0.64
N ALA A 265 13.69 -2.39 1.83
CA ALA A 265 13.22 -3.66 2.38
C ALA A 265 11.71 -3.70 2.68
N PHE A 266 11.09 -2.53 2.88
CA PHE A 266 9.67 -2.38 3.18
C PHE A 266 8.82 -2.05 1.95
N ARG A 267 9.42 -1.89 0.76
CA ARG A 267 8.71 -1.51 -0.48
C ARG A 267 7.54 -2.41 -0.81
N GLN A 268 7.70 -3.70 -0.55
CA GLN A 268 6.66 -4.70 -0.72
C GLN A 268 5.40 -4.42 0.13
N LEU A 269 5.43 -3.52 1.11
CA LEU A 269 4.29 -3.16 1.96
C LEU A 269 3.56 -1.89 1.47
N THR A 270 4.12 -1.20 0.49
CA THR A 270 3.53 0.00 -0.10
C THR A 270 2.81 -0.35 -1.39
N ASP A 271 1.74 0.37 -1.69
CA ASP A 271 1.19 0.39 -3.05
C ASP A 271 1.78 1.57 -3.83
N GLY A 272 1.76 1.43 -5.14
CA GLY A 272 2.35 2.35 -6.06
C GLY A 272 1.30 3.15 -6.82
N SER A 273 1.26 4.48 -6.63
CA SER A 273 0.44 5.32 -7.50
C SER A 273 1.08 5.50 -8.88
N GLN A 274 0.33 5.99 -9.87
CA GLN A 274 0.79 6.25 -11.25
C GLN A 274 1.96 7.27 -11.38
N LYS A 275 2.56 7.74 -10.27
CA LYS A 275 3.61 8.76 -10.23
C LYS A 275 4.81 8.40 -9.34
N ASP A 276 5.08 7.11 -9.17
CA ASP A 276 6.21 6.59 -8.37
C ASP A 276 6.23 7.06 -6.91
N ARG A 277 5.05 7.35 -6.35
CA ARG A 277 4.92 7.75 -4.94
C ARG A 277 4.41 6.56 -4.12
N PRO A 278 5.15 6.15 -3.06
CA PRO A 278 4.72 5.07 -2.20
C PRO A 278 3.51 5.49 -1.38
N ILE A 279 2.48 4.66 -1.40
CA ILE A 279 1.29 4.78 -0.54
C ILE A 279 1.36 3.64 0.47
N TRP A 280 1.54 4.00 1.73
CA TRP A 280 1.47 3.03 2.82
C TRP A 280 0.03 2.64 3.11
N ILE A 281 -0.23 1.33 3.08
CA ILE A 281 -1.56 0.79 3.40
C ILE A 281 -1.74 0.76 4.93
N PRO A 282 -2.87 1.23 5.49
CA PRO A 282 -3.05 1.37 6.93
C PRO A 282 -2.78 0.08 7.72
N CYS A 283 -3.13 -1.08 7.17
CA CYS A 283 -2.82 -2.34 7.82
C CYS A 283 -1.32 -2.54 8.01
N PHE A 284 -0.51 -2.30 6.98
CA PHE A 284 0.94 -2.43 7.10
C PHE A 284 1.54 -1.30 7.95
N MET A 285 1.03 -0.06 7.85
CA MET A 285 1.43 1.03 8.75
C MET A 285 1.25 0.65 10.22
N SER A 286 0.12 0.01 10.56
CA SER A 286 -0.16 -0.39 11.93
C SER A 286 0.89 -1.36 12.48
N HIS A 287 1.28 -2.36 11.70
CA HIS A 287 2.28 -3.35 12.08
C HIS A 287 3.68 -2.73 12.17
N PHE A 288 4.04 -1.84 11.24
CA PHE A 288 5.28 -1.08 11.28
C PHE A 288 5.40 -0.27 12.58
N LEU A 289 4.35 0.50 12.91
CA LEU A 289 4.31 1.33 14.12
C LEU A 289 4.34 0.52 15.41
N ILE A 290 3.69 -0.64 15.45
CA ILE A 290 3.75 -1.55 16.60
C ILE A 290 5.19 -2.04 16.83
N GLN A 291 5.93 -2.38 15.76
CA GLN A 291 7.33 -2.79 15.88
C GLN A 291 8.26 -1.64 16.28
N CYS A 292 7.87 -0.39 16.04
CA CYS A 292 8.59 0.79 16.52
C CYS A 292 8.36 1.10 18.02
N SER A 293 7.51 0.34 18.73
CA SER A 293 7.05 0.74 20.07
C SER A 293 8.13 0.76 21.16
N SER A 294 9.22 0.00 21.03
CA SER A 294 10.29 0.04 22.03
C SER A 294 11.14 1.31 21.94
N ALA A 295 11.38 1.83 20.73
CA ALA A 295 12.07 3.11 20.54
C ALA A 295 11.15 4.31 20.74
N CYS A 296 9.89 4.19 20.30
CA CYS A 296 8.88 5.24 20.43
C CYS A 296 7.56 4.64 20.91
N PRO A 297 7.28 4.64 22.23
CA PRO A 297 6.07 4.05 22.79
C PRO A 297 4.76 4.59 22.19
N ALA A 298 4.77 5.85 21.74
CA ALA A 298 3.65 6.45 21.04
C ALA A 298 3.30 5.68 19.75
N CYS A 299 4.28 5.17 19.00
CA CYS A 299 4.03 4.39 17.78
C CYS A 299 3.18 3.14 18.07
N GLY A 300 3.42 2.43 19.18
CA GLY A 300 2.62 1.26 19.54
C GLY A 300 1.14 1.59 19.78
N VAL A 301 0.85 2.77 20.32
CA VAL A 301 -0.53 3.26 20.53
C VAL A 301 -1.16 3.66 19.20
N LEU A 302 -0.43 4.41 18.36
CA LEU A 302 -0.89 4.82 17.03
C LEU A 302 -1.19 3.61 16.13
N GLY A 303 -0.37 2.57 16.19
CA GLY A 303 -0.63 1.31 15.48
C GLY A 303 -1.93 0.64 15.92
N ARG A 304 -2.23 0.63 17.23
CA ARG A 304 -3.53 0.12 17.74
C ARG A 304 -4.70 1.01 17.32
N TRP A 305 -4.53 2.33 17.26
CA TRP A 305 -5.57 3.23 16.74
C TRP A 305 -5.90 2.93 15.28
N LEU A 306 -4.89 2.67 14.43
CA LEU A 306 -5.12 2.21 13.05
C LEU A 306 -5.83 0.86 13.00
N GLN A 307 -5.43 -0.12 13.82
CA GLN A 307 -6.10 -1.43 13.88
C GLN A 307 -7.58 -1.30 14.27
N GLY A 308 -7.90 -0.33 15.14
CA GLY A 308 -9.26 -0.01 15.55
C GLY A 308 -10.20 0.39 14.39
N MET A 309 -9.67 0.78 13.23
CA MET A 309 -10.49 1.05 12.04
C MET A 309 -11.27 -0.19 11.57
N GLN A 310 -10.75 -1.40 11.79
CA GLN A 310 -11.41 -2.64 11.36
C GLN A 310 -12.76 -2.88 12.06
N ALA A 311 -12.93 -2.34 13.26
CA ALA A 311 -14.11 -2.51 14.09
C ALA A 311 -15.09 -1.31 14.00
N ALA A 312 -14.77 -0.29 13.20
CA ALA A 312 -15.64 0.86 13.01
C ALA A 312 -16.81 0.52 12.07
N GLU A 313 -18.00 0.99 12.44
CA GLU A 313 -19.22 0.82 11.64
C GLU A 313 -19.36 1.96 10.63
N GLU A 314 -20.20 1.78 9.62
CA GLU A 314 -20.44 2.83 8.64
C GLU A 314 -21.17 4.02 9.29
N LYS A 315 -20.74 5.25 8.97
CA LYS A 315 -21.34 6.51 9.46
C LYS A 315 -21.22 6.77 10.96
N ASP A 316 -20.50 5.92 11.71
CA ASP A 316 -20.20 6.19 13.12
C ASP A 316 -19.10 7.26 13.29
N GLY A 317 -18.39 7.61 12.21
CA GLY A 317 -17.31 8.58 12.17
C GLY A 317 -16.00 8.11 12.80
N LYS A 318 -15.95 6.94 13.45
CA LYS A 318 -14.83 6.51 14.28
C LYS A 318 -13.57 6.23 13.47
N ALA A 319 -13.69 5.72 12.25
CA ALA A 319 -12.51 5.50 11.42
C ALA A 319 -11.87 6.81 10.96
N TRP A 320 -12.69 7.81 10.61
CA TRP A 320 -12.21 9.16 10.37
C TRP A 320 -11.50 9.71 11.62
N GLU A 321 -12.08 9.46 12.79
CA GLU A 321 -11.48 9.85 14.06
C GLU A 321 -10.10 9.22 14.26
N LYS A 322 -9.98 7.90 14.04
CA LYS A 322 -8.72 7.17 14.13
C LYS A 322 -7.69 7.69 13.14
N ILE A 323 -8.05 7.93 11.88
CA ILE A 323 -7.12 8.44 10.85
C ILE A 323 -6.57 9.81 11.27
N ILE A 324 -7.43 10.72 11.74
CA ILE A 324 -7.01 12.05 12.17
C ILE A 324 -6.15 11.98 13.43
N ALA A 325 -6.54 11.17 14.42
CA ALA A 325 -5.76 10.95 15.63
C ALA A 325 -4.35 10.41 15.30
N VAL A 326 -4.28 9.45 14.38
CA VAL A 326 -3.01 8.89 13.90
C VAL A 326 -2.19 9.94 13.17
N ALA A 327 -2.80 10.75 12.31
CA ALA A 327 -2.12 11.85 11.62
C ALA A 327 -1.51 12.86 12.61
N PHE A 328 -2.25 13.28 13.65
CA PHE A 328 -1.69 14.14 14.70
C PHE A 328 -0.50 13.49 15.40
N GLY A 329 -0.64 12.24 15.86
CA GLY A 329 0.45 11.54 16.54
C GLY A 329 1.71 11.39 15.69
N LEU A 330 1.56 10.95 14.44
CA LEU A 330 2.67 10.80 13.51
C LEU A 330 3.31 12.15 13.14
N ARG A 331 2.52 13.22 13.00
CA ARG A 331 3.02 14.57 12.73
C ARG A 331 3.84 15.11 13.91
N TYR A 332 3.39 14.89 15.15
CA TYR A 332 4.15 15.28 16.34
C TYR A 332 5.50 14.55 16.42
N ILE A 333 5.50 13.23 16.18
CA ILE A 333 6.74 12.44 16.12
C ILE A 333 7.64 12.95 14.98
N TRP A 334 7.07 13.20 13.81
CA TRP A 334 7.83 13.67 12.64
C TRP A 334 8.52 15.00 12.90
N GLN A 335 7.81 15.99 13.48
CA GLN A 335 8.41 17.28 13.81
C GLN A 335 9.47 17.14 14.91
N GLN A 336 9.28 16.26 15.90
CA GLN A 336 10.31 15.98 16.92
C GLN A 336 11.60 15.39 16.30
N MET A 337 11.48 14.66 15.19
CA MET A 337 12.61 14.11 14.44
C MET A 337 13.22 15.09 13.42
N GLY A 338 12.81 16.37 13.42
CA GLY A 338 13.30 17.39 12.49
C GLY A 338 12.57 17.43 11.14
N GLY A 339 11.38 16.82 11.06
CA GLY A 339 10.50 16.87 9.89
C GLY A 339 9.86 18.25 9.65
N GLU A 340 9.09 18.36 8.55
CA GLU A 340 8.35 19.59 8.20
C GLU A 340 7.37 19.97 9.32
N GLU A 341 7.47 21.21 9.79
CA GLU A 341 6.55 21.78 10.76
C GLU A 341 5.15 21.96 10.16
N HIS A 342 4.12 21.69 10.96
CA HIS A 342 2.74 21.93 10.56
C HIS A 342 2.08 22.90 11.54
N GLY A 343 1.45 23.97 11.05
CA GLY A 343 0.87 25.03 11.89
C GLY A 343 -0.31 24.61 12.79
N TRP A 344 -0.68 23.33 12.80
CA TRP A 344 -1.71 22.77 13.68
C TRP A 344 -1.13 21.99 14.87
N LEU A 345 0.18 21.77 14.88
CA LEU A 345 0.85 21.10 15.97
C LEU A 345 1.24 22.15 17.00
N HIS A 346 0.61 22.08 18.17
CA HIS A 346 0.82 23.03 19.26
C HIS A 346 1.34 22.32 20.49
N GLY A 347 2.20 23.01 21.26
CA GLY A 347 2.58 22.59 22.60
C GLY A 347 3.64 21.47 22.67
N HIS A 348 4.26 21.12 21.54
CA HIS A 348 5.26 20.05 21.47
C HIS A 348 6.71 20.55 21.68
N GLU A 349 6.94 21.86 21.80
CA GLU A 349 8.29 22.43 21.77
C GLU A 349 9.12 21.91 22.95
N GLY A 350 10.14 21.09 22.67
CA GLY A 350 10.97 20.43 23.68
C GLY A 350 10.26 19.37 24.53
N ALA A 351 9.03 18.97 24.15
CA ALA A 351 8.25 17.99 24.89
C ALA A 351 8.40 16.58 24.31
N ALA A 352 8.45 15.57 25.19
CA ALA A 352 8.30 14.18 24.77
C ALA A 352 6.85 13.93 24.32
N ILE A 353 6.65 13.08 23.31
CA ILE A 353 5.32 12.76 22.79
C ILE A 353 4.81 11.45 23.38
N GLN A 354 3.60 11.49 23.95
CA GLN A 354 2.87 10.32 24.41
C GLN A 354 1.50 10.27 23.74
N CYS A 355 1.08 9.09 23.29
CA CYS A 355 -0.27 8.86 22.80
C CYS A 355 -0.99 7.93 23.77
N LEU A 356 -2.24 8.22 24.13
CA LEU A 356 -2.97 7.51 25.18
C LEU A 356 -4.44 7.40 24.84
N ASP A 357 -5.08 6.29 25.22
CA ASP A 357 -6.54 6.22 25.26
C ASP A 357 -7.05 6.86 26.57
N ALA A 358 -8.14 7.62 26.50
CA ALA A 358 -8.78 8.14 27.70
C ALA A 358 -9.39 6.99 28.51
N ASN A 359 -9.40 7.14 29.84
CA ASN A 359 -10.10 6.22 30.71
C ASN A 359 -11.58 6.10 30.28
N PRO A 360 -12.11 4.87 30.04
CA PRO A 360 -13.51 4.67 29.63
C PRO A 360 -14.57 5.22 30.59
N ALA A 361 -14.21 5.56 31.82
CA ALA A 361 -15.12 6.19 32.78
C ALA A 361 -15.22 7.72 32.64
N ALA A 362 -14.27 8.36 31.94
CA ALA A 362 -14.22 9.81 31.80
C ALA A 362 -15.18 10.28 30.70
N LYS A 363 -16.07 11.22 31.03
CA LYS A 363 -17.07 11.77 30.09
C LYS A 363 -16.71 13.14 29.53
N THR A 364 -15.82 13.87 30.20
CA THR A 364 -15.38 15.21 29.79
C THR A 364 -13.85 15.28 29.70
N VAL A 365 -13.34 16.31 29.02
CA VAL A 365 -11.89 16.57 28.91
C VAL A 365 -11.26 16.76 30.30
N GLU A 366 -11.92 17.49 31.20
CA GLU A 366 -11.43 17.76 32.56
C GLU A 366 -11.31 16.46 33.38
N GLN A 367 -12.33 15.61 33.31
CA GLN A 367 -12.31 14.30 33.99
C GLN A 367 -11.21 13.41 33.43
N ALA A 368 -11.05 13.37 32.11
CA ALA A 368 -10.01 12.59 31.46
C ALA A 368 -8.62 13.11 31.88
N MET A 369 -8.40 14.43 31.86
CA MET A 369 -7.15 15.07 32.28
C MET A 369 -6.76 14.73 33.73
N GLN A 370 -7.73 14.65 34.65
CA GLN A 370 -7.47 14.26 36.04
C GLN A 370 -7.03 12.79 36.19
N GLN A 371 -7.43 11.94 35.24
CA GLN A 371 -7.18 10.50 35.26
C GLN A 371 -6.01 10.06 34.36
N LEU A 372 -5.40 10.99 33.62
CA LEU A 372 -4.23 10.67 32.79
C LEU A 372 -3.05 10.22 33.67
N PRO A 373 -2.28 9.21 33.21
CA PRO A 373 -1.08 8.80 33.91
C PRO A 373 -0.06 9.94 33.97
N GLN A 374 0.66 10.01 35.08
CA GLN A 374 1.78 10.96 35.24
C GLN A 374 2.91 10.61 34.26
N PRO A 375 3.40 11.57 33.46
CA PRO A 375 4.54 11.35 32.59
C PRO A 375 5.82 10.97 33.36
N LEU A 376 6.64 10.13 32.75
CA LEU A 376 7.99 9.81 33.25
C LEU A 376 9.00 10.93 32.96
N GLN A 377 8.71 11.81 32.01
CA GLN A 377 9.57 12.90 31.58
C GLN A 377 8.75 14.19 31.50
N TYR A 378 9.41 15.33 31.73
CA TYR A 378 8.84 16.66 31.53
C TYR A 378 9.77 17.55 30.70
N PRO A 379 9.23 18.43 29.83
CA PRO A 379 7.81 18.53 29.48
C PRO A 379 7.36 17.33 28.61
N THR A 380 6.07 17.00 28.67
CA THR A 380 5.46 15.94 27.84
C THR A 380 4.17 16.46 27.21
N LEU A 381 3.94 16.13 25.95
CA LEU A 381 2.66 16.32 25.27
C LEU A 381 1.92 14.97 25.20
N GLN A 382 0.80 14.88 25.90
CA GLN A 382 -0.07 13.71 25.90
C GLN A 382 -1.20 13.94 24.89
N LEU A 383 -1.16 13.24 23.76
CA LEU A 383 -2.25 13.17 22.78
C LEU A 383 -3.22 12.05 23.19
N VAL A 384 -4.48 12.41 23.41
CA VAL A 384 -5.45 11.53 24.07
C VAL A 384 -6.67 11.32 23.19
N LEU A 385 -6.98 10.04 22.96
CA LEU A 385 -8.14 9.59 22.20
C LEU A 385 -9.25 9.08 23.15
N PRO A 386 -10.40 9.74 23.23
CA PRO A 386 -11.55 9.26 23.97
C PRO A 386 -12.03 7.88 23.51
N SER A 387 -12.53 7.07 24.46
CA SER A 387 -12.84 5.66 24.24
C SER A 387 -14.33 5.35 24.03
N HIS A 388 -15.23 6.34 24.14
CA HIS A 388 -16.67 6.10 23.99
C HIS A 388 -17.44 7.26 23.34
N ALA A 389 -18.58 6.92 22.71
CA ALA A 389 -19.46 7.87 22.02
C ALA A 389 -20.12 8.92 22.93
N GLN A 390 -20.10 8.72 24.26
CA GLN A 390 -20.66 9.66 25.24
C GLN A 390 -19.67 10.72 25.71
N PHE A 391 -18.46 10.77 25.12
CA PHE A 391 -17.48 11.80 25.48
C PHE A 391 -17.94 13.14 24.90
N GLU A 392 -18.00 14.16 25.73
CA GLU A 392 -18.53 15.45 25.32
C GLU A 392 -17.68 16.07 24.21
N ALA A 393 -18.30 16.30 23.05
CA ALA A 393 -17.92 17.27 22.00
C ALA A 393 -16.50 17.18 21.40
N VAL A 394 -15.63 16.31 21.88
CA VAL A 394 -14.21 16.26 21.55
C VAL A 394 -13.84 14.82 21.23
N ASP A 395 -13.28 14.63 20.05
CA ASP A 395 -12.90 13.29 19.55
C ASP A 395 -11.38 13.06 19.69
N LEU A 396 -10.60 14.10 20.01
CA LEU A 396 -9.16 14.04 20.28
C LEU A 396 -8.73 15.29 21.05
N PHE A 397 -7.81 15.18 21.99
CA PHE A 397 -7.23 16.36 22.64
C PHE A 397 -5.76 16.16 23.01
N ALA A 398 -5.02 17.26 23.16
CA ALA A 398 -3.62 17.24 23.56
C ALA A 398 -3.40 18.09 24.82
N VAL A 399 -2.70 17.50 25.78
CA VAL A 399 -2.38 18.11 27.08
C VAL A 399 -0.88 18.24 27.21
N ARG A 400 -0.39 19.47 27.38
CA ARG A 400 1.01 19.71 27.70
C ARG A 400 1.21 19.66 29.21
N ARG A 401 1.98 18.69 29.67
CA ARG A 401 2.38 18.51 31.07
C ARG A 401 3.74 19.12 31.31
N LYS A 402 3.81 19.98 32.33
CA LYS A 402 5.04 20.44 32.98
C LYS A 402 5.05 19.89 34.41
N ALA A 403 6.16 20.05 35.14
CA ALA A 403 6.32 19.49 36.47
C ALA A 403 5.21 19.90 37.45
N ASP A 404 4.63 21.08 37.26
CA ASP A 404 3.67 21.73 38.17
C ASP A 404 2.33 22.09 37.51
N SER A 405 2.17 21.84 36.20
CA SER A 405 1.04 22.36 35.43
C SER A 405 0.64 21.45 34.27
N ALA A 406 -0.64 21.53 33.90
CA ALA A 406 -1.23 20.81 32.78
C ALA A 406 -2.08 21.77 31.94
N ASP A 407 -1.65 22.00 30.70
CA ASP A 407 -2.33 22.90 29.78
C ASP A 407 -3.07 22.10 28.70
N LEU A 408 -4.36 22.34 28.52
CA LEU A 408 -5.11 21.85 27.36
C LEU A 408 -4.73 22.68 26.13
N VAL A 409 -3.82 22.18 25.30
CA VAL A 409 -3.26 22.95 24.18
C VAL A 409 -4.11 22.83 22.92
N MET A 410 -4.70 21.67 22.67
CA MET A 410 -5.46 21.41 21.47
C MET A 410 -6.64 20.49 21.77
N VAL A 411 -7.78 20.77 21.16
CA VAL A 411 -8.90 19.86 21.02
C VAL A 411 -9.28 19.74 19.56
N ALA A 412 -9.73 18.57 19.15
CA ALA A 412 -10.27 18.34 17.82
C ALA A 412 -11.60 17.60 17.92
N GLN A 413 -12.54 18.05 17.10
CA GLN A 413 -13.77 17.33 16.82
C GLN A 413 -13.72 16.88 15.36
N GLN A 414 -14.04 15.63 15.14
CA GLN A 414 -13.84 14.90 13.91
C GLN A 414 -15.21 14.38 13.45
N LYS A 415 -15.61 14.78 12.25
CA LYS A 415 -16.88 14.37 11.67
C LYS A 415 -16.64 13.96 10.23
N GLU A 416 -16.98 12.73 9.90
CA GLU A 416 -16.75 12.18 8.56
C GLU A 416 -17.52 12.99 7.49
N GLY A 417 -18.78 13.34 7.77
CA GLY A 417 -19.66 14.08 6.86
C GLY A 417 -19.74 15.60 7.10
N SER A 418 -20.86 16.19 6.68
CA SER A 418 -21.13 17.63 6.80
C SER A 418 -21.82 18.06 8.10
N ALA A 419 -22.02 17.12 9.03
CA ALA A 419 -22.76 17.34 10.26
C ALA A 419 -22.16 18.49 11.08
N SER A 420 -23.00 19.42 11.54
CA SER A 420 -22.57 20.57 12.33
C SER A 420 -22.16 20.17 13.74
N VAL A 421 -21.14 20.84 14.26
CA VAL A 421 -20.85 20.82 15.69
C VAL A 421 -21.94 21.59 16.43
N ASN A 422 -22.58 20.92 17.38
CA ASN A 422 -23.62 21.51 18.24
C ASN A 422 -23.06 21.98 19.59
N HIS A 423 -21.76 21.77 19.83
CA HIS A 423 -21.12 22.07 21.12
C HIS A 423 -20.10 23.22 20.98
N PRO A 424 -20.13 24.21 21.88
CA PRO A 424 -19.09 25.24 21.90
C PRO A 424 -17.73 24.60 22.21
N ARG A 425 -16.65 25.22 21.72
CA ARG A 425 -15.30 24.75 22.07
C ARG A 425 -15.11 24.80 23.60
N PRO A 426 -14.39 23.82 24.19
CA PRO A 426 -13.90 23.94 25.57
C PRO A 426 -13.14 25.25 25.76
N GLN A 427 -13.57 26.08 26.72
CA GLN A 427 -13.00 27.42 26.93
C GLN A 427 -11.52 27.38 27.33
N THR A 428 -11.10 26.30 27.97
CA THR A 428 -9.73 26.04 28.43
C THR A 428 -8.78 25.64 27.30
N ALA A 429 -9.31 25.23 26.14
CA ALA A 429 -8.48 24.82 25.00
C ALA A 429 -7.89 26.04 24.29
N LYS A 430 -6.56 26.05 24.11
CA LYS A 430 -5.86 27.11 23.36
C LYS A 430 -6.20 27.07 21.86
N HIS A 431 -6.29 25.87 21.29
CA HIS A 431 -6.65 25.64 19.88
C HIS A 431 -7.78 24.61 19.77
N ALA A 432 -8.71 24.83 18.86
CA ALA A 432 -9.86 23.95 18.63
C ALA A 432 -10.07 23.73 17.13
N TYR A 433 -9.98 22.49 16.67
CA TYR A 433 -10.11 22.12 15.26
C TYR A 433 -11.34 21.29 14.99
N TRP A 434 -12.10 21.65 13.96
CA TRP A 434 -13.20 20.84 13.46
C TRP A 434 -12.80 20.21 12.12
N MET A 435 -12.39 18.94 12.20
CA MET A 435 -11.82 18.15 11.13
C MET A 435 -12.94 17.39 10.39
N ARG A 436 -13.29 17.86 9.20
CA ARG A 436 -14.36 17.25 8.37
C ARG A 436 -13.78 16.34 7.30
N GLY A 437 -14.35 15.15 7.12
CA GLY A 437 -13.99 14.29 6.00
C GLY A 437 -14.33 14.93 4.66
N SER A 438 -15.50 15.56 4.56
CA SER A 438 -15.90 16.39 3.41
C SER A 438 -15.94 17.88 3.79
N SER A 439 -14.81 18.57 3.68
CA SER A 439 -14.73 20.02 3.99
C SER A 439 -15.02 20.92 2.78
N THR A 440 -15.34 22.18 3.04
CA THR A 440 -15.51 23.20 1.99
C THR A 440 -14.15 23.68 1.46
N GLN A 441 -14.12 24.30 0.28
CA GLN A 441 -12.87 24.79 -0.34
C GLN A 441 -12.15 25.86 0.48
N ASN A 442 -12.86 26.62 1.33
CA ASN A 442 -12.28 27.72 2.10
C ASN A 442 -12.28 27.40 3.59
N ALA A 443 -11.15 27.66 4.24
CA ALA A 443 -11.03 27.61 5.69
C ALA A 443 -11.91 28.68 6.34
N LYS A 444 -12.53 28.36 7.48
CA LYS A 444 -13.43 29.27 8.21
C LYS A 444 -13.28 29.08 9.71
N THR A 445 -13.70 30.07 10.48
CA THR A 445 -13.88 29.93 11.93
C THR A 445 -15.37 29.98 12.25
N LYS A 446 -15.85 29.04 13.07
CA LYS A 446 -17.24 29.02 13.53
C LYS A 446 -17.29 28.65 15.00
N ASP A 447 -17.91 29.49 15.82
CA ASP A 447 -18.09 29.25 17.27
C ASP A 447 -16.76 28.93 18.00
N GLY A 448 -15.68 29.56 17.53
CA GLY A 448 -14.31 29.36 18.04
C GLY A 448 -13.59 28.12 17.51
N TRP A 449 -14.25 27.27 16.73
CA TRP A 449 -13.61 26.17 16.01
C TRP A 449 -12.95 26.67 14.73
N ILE A 450 -11.72 26.23 14.48
CA ILE A 450 -11.03 26.36 13.20
C ILE A 450 -11.51 25.21 12.31
N LEU A 451 -12.06 25.54 11.14
CA LEU A 451 -12.50 24.58 10.12
C LEU A 451 -11.51 24.63 8.97
N PRO A 452 -10.58 23.67 8.87
CA PRO A 452 -9.66 23.59 7.76
C PRO A 452 -10.36 23.34 6.42
N SER A 453 -9.75 23.83 5.34
CA SER A 453 -10.16 23.44 3.99
C SER A 453 -9.79 21.99 3.68
N GLN A 454 -10.41 21.43 2.64
CA GLN A 454 -10.10 20.07 2.19
C GLN A 454 -8.60 19.89 1.85
N SER A 455 -8.00 20.87 1.16
CA SER A 455 -6.58 20.81 0.80
C SER A 455 -5.66 20.87 2.01
N GLU A 456 -6.04 21.61 3.05
CA GLU A 456 -5.25 21.66 4.29
C GLU A 456 -5.34 20.32 5.03
N ILE A 457 -6.51 19.68 5.07
CA ILE A 457 -6.68 18.34 5.65
C ILE A 457 -5.86 17.31 4.89
N GLU A 458 -5.92 17.32 3.55
CA GLU A 458 -5.12 16.42 2.72
C GLU A 458 -3.62 16.64 2.91
N LYS A 459 -3.17 17.91 2.98
CA LYS A 459 -1.78 18.24 3.31
C LYS A 459 -1.40 17.68 4.69
N PHE A 460 -2.27 17.86 5.68
CA PHE A 460 -2.03 17.40 7.05
C PHE A 460 -1.90 15.87 7.14
N LEU A 461 -2.88 15.15 6.57
CA LEU A 461 -2.87 13.69 6.47
C LEU A 461 -1.65 13.18 5.71
N GLY A 462 -1.20 13.93 4.71
CA GLY A 462 -0.11 13.55 3.82
C GLY A 462 -0.51 12.46 2.84
N HIS A 463 0.44 12.00 2.04
CA HIS A 463 0.17 11.17 0.87
C HIS A 463 -0.53 9.84 1.21
N SER A 464 -0.07 9.13 2.24
CA SER A 464 -0.57 7.78 2.54
C SER A 464 -1.93 7.80 3.25
N LEU A 465 -2.07 8.59 4.32
CA LEU A 465 -3.33 8.64 5.08
C LEU A 465 -4.45 9.33 4.31
N ALA A 466 -4.15 10.30 3.43
CA ALA A 466 -5.17 10.91 2.57
C ALA A 466 -5.77 9.87 1.60
N ALA A 467 -4.96 8.95 1.07
CA ALA A 467 -5.45 7.87 0.19
C ALA A 467 -6.35 6.85 0.92
N ALA A 468 -6.21 6.73 2.25
CA ALA A 468 -7.03 5.88 3.10
C ALA A 468 -8.26 6.60 3.66
N ALA A 469 -8.35 7.92 3.54
CA ALA A 469 -9.46 8.71 4.09
C ALA A 469 -10.80 8.33 3.45
N PRO A 470 -11.84 7.97 4.21
CA PRO A 470 -13.14 7.57 3.69
C PRO A 470 -13.78 8.56 2.72
N ALA A 471 -13.54 9.87 2.90
CA ALA A 471 -14.08 10.90 2.00
C ALA A 471 -13.51 10.85 0.57
N THR A 472 -12.39 10.15 0.35
CA THR A 472 -11.84 9.91 -1.00
C THR A 472 -12.50 8.73 -1.72
N TRP A 473 -13.46 8.07 -1.05
CA TRP A 473 -14.13 6.88 -1.54
C TRP A 473 -15.31 7.31 -2.40
N ARG A 474 -15.44 6.70 -3.58
CA ARG A 474 -16.52 7.00 -4.51
C ARG A 474 -17.78 6.32 -4.00
N ASP A 475 -18.60 7.05 -3.26
CA ASP A 475 -19.96 6.60 -2.96
C ASP A 475 -20.84 6.80 -4.23
N PRO A 476 -21.58 5.79 -4.71
CA PRO A 476 -22.44 5.90 -5.91
C PRO A 476 -23.38 7.11 -5.90
N VAL A 477 -23.83 7.54 -4.71
CA VAL A 477 -24.72 8.70 -4.54
C VAL A 477 -24.04 10.01 -4.92
N ASP A 478 -22.74 10.12 -4.65
CA ASP A 478 -21.94 11.32 -4.95
C ASP A 478 -21.65 11.44 -6.46
N LYS A 479 -21.66 10.31 -7.18
CA LYS A 479 -21.54 10.28 -8.65
C LYS A 479 -22.76 10.90 -9.33
N GLN A 480 -23.97 10.60 -8.87
CA GLN A 480 -25.20 11.22 -9.41
C GLN A 480 -25.30 12.71 -9.05
N GLN A 481 -24.92 13.10 -7.83
CA GLN A 481 -24.93 14.52 -7.43
C GLN A 481 -23.86 15.34 -8.17
N ARG A 482 -22.66 14.80 -8.38
CA ARG A 482 -21.61 15.46 -9.16
C ARG A 482 -21.89 15.47 -10.66
N LEU A 483 -22.49 14.43 -11.22
CA LEU A 483 -22.97 14.46 -12.61
C LEU A 483 -24.10 15.47 -12.77
N ALA A 484 -25.09 15.48 -11.88
CA ALA A 484 -26.18 16.47 -11.89
C ALA A 484 -25.65 17.91 -11.73
N ALA A 485 -24.67 18.14 -10.86
CA ALA A 485 -24.02 19.44 -10.71
C ALA A 485 -23.21 19.85 -11.94
N ARG A 486 -22.57 18.90 -12.64
CA ARG A 486 -21.87 19.16 -13.91
C ARG A 486 -22.83 19.43 -15.07
N THR A 487 -23.99 18.77 -15.10
CA THR A 487 -25.05 19.01 -16.09
C THR A 487 -25.83 20.29 -15.80
N ALA A 488 -25.80 20.81 -14.57
CA ALA A 488 -26.38 22.10 -14.21
C ALA A 488 -25.43 23.30 -14.45
N LEU A 489 -24.15 23.03 -14.71
CA LEU A 489 -23.11 24.03 -15.03
C LEU A 489 -22.74 24.07 -16.52
N LEU A 490 -23.33 23.20 -17.33
CA LEU A 490 -23.33 23.21 -18.80
C LEU A 490 -24.74 23.58 -19.27
#